data_AF-A0A415N0B0-F1
#
_entry.id   AF-A0A415N0B0-F1
#
_cell.length_a   1.000
_cell.length_b   1.000
_cell.length_c   1.000
_cell.angle_alpha   90.00
_cell.angle_beta   90.00
_cell.angle_gamma   90.00
#
_symmetry.space_group_name_H-M   'P 1'
#
loop_
_entity.id
_entity.type
_entity.pdbx_description
1 polymer ?
#
loop_
_entity_poly.entity_id
_entity_poly.type
_entity_poly.pdbx_seq_one_letter_code
_entity_poly.pdbx_strand_id
1 'polypeptide(L)'
;MGKEKYYQYFVEGEDEKKLVDVLKSDMKLIVSGKSQVFNVTQQKLTRLRVMNLKPGTTVVLIFDADAGNLQILKDNINFLHKEKVVSEVICVIQVRNLEDELIRCCNIRQIKELLGSKSEKEYKTDLIKEKSLAKKLTEKKFDINLLWIMSDTGKYIEIENNAQKIKKKM
;
A
#
# COMPACT_ATOMS: atom_id res chain seq x y z
N MET A 1 16.23 15.83 -19.38
CA MET A 1 15.80 15.72 -17.97
C MET A 1 14.43 15.07 -17.93
N GLY A 2 14.31 13.85 -17.39
CA GLY A 2 12.99 13.26 -17.16
C GLY A 2 12.24 14.08 -16.11
N LYS A 3 10.96 14.38 -16.34
CA LYS A 3 10.10 15.01 -15.32
C LYS A 3 10.14 14.16 -14.06
N GLU A 4 10.46 14.76 -12.91
CA GLU A 4 10.29 14.10 -11.61
C GLU A 4 8.84 13.66 -11.48
N LYS A 5 8.62 12.35 -11.29
CA LYS A 5 7.29 11.81 -10.99
C LYS A 5 7.10 11.81 -9.49
N TYR A 6 6.10 12.53 -9.02
CA TYR A 6 5.71 12.57 -7.61
C TYR A 6 4.69 11.48 -7.32
N TYR A 7 4.83 10.80 -6.18
CA TYR A 7 3.89 9.78 -5.73
C TYR A 7 3.37 10.11 -4.32
N GLN A 8 2.07 9.92 -4.12
CA GLN A 8 1.40 9.99 -2.83
C GLN A 8 0.64 8.69 -2.57
N TYR A 9 0.99 7.99 -1.50
CA TYR A 9 0.34 6.77 -1.05
C TYR A 9 -0.68 7.09 0.04
N PHE A 10 -1.89 6.52 -0.09
CA PHE A 10 -2.89 6.43 0.96
C PHE A 10 -3.09 4.96 1.32
N VAL A 11 -3.01 4.64 2.60
CA VAL A 11 -3.08 3.29 3.16
C VAL A 11 -4.04 3.26 4.35
N GLU A 12 -4.59 2.10 4.70
CA GLU A 12 -5.63 2.01 5.73
C GLU A 12 -5.11 2.20 7.16
N GLY A 13 -3.95 1.61 7.49
CA GLY A 13 -3.38 1.58 8.83
C GLY A 13 -1.89 1.93 8.88
N GLU A 14 -1.36 1.97 10.10
CA GLU A 14 0.06 2.27 10.38
C GLU A 14 0.98 1.09 10.01
N ASP A 15 0.47 -0.13 10.08
CA ASP A 15 1.16 -1.35 9.64
C ASP A 15 1.38 -1.37 8.12
N GLU A 16 0.37 -1.07 7.30
CA GLU A 16 0.56 -0.93 5.86
C GLU A 16 1.49 0.25 5.55
N LYS A 17 1.33 1.37 6.27
CA LYS A 17 2.20 2.54 6.08
C LYS A 17 3.65 2.17 6.34
N LYS A 18 3.92 1.44 7.42
CA LYS A 18 5.26 0.99 7.79
C LYS A 18 5.88 0.12 6.71
N LEU A 19 5.13 -0.84 6.16
CA LEU A 19 5.60 -1.69 5.07
C LEU A 19 5.89 -0.86 3.82
N VAL A 20 4.94 0.00 3.39
CA VAL A 20 5.10 0.87 2.22
C VAL A 20 6.32 1.78 2.35
N ASP A 21 6.55 2.33 3.54
CA ASP A 21 7.72 3.17 3.81
C ASP A 21 9.01 2.38 3.59
N VAL A 22 9.13 1.19 4.16
CA VAL A 22 10.31 0.33 4.02
C VAL A 22 10.52 -0.12 2.56
N LEU A 23 9.45 -0.49 1.86
CA LEU A 23 9.52 -0.91 0.47
C LEU A 23 9.98 0.22 -0.47
N LYS A 24 9.55 1.46 -0.23
CA LYS A 24 9.88 2.60 -1.10
C LYS A 24 11.21 3.28 -0.75
N SER A 25 11.65 3.25 0.51
CA SER A 25 12.89 3.90 0.96
C SER A 25 14.06 2.94 1.09
N ASP A 26 13.92 1.94 1.97
CA ASP A 26 15.05 1.16 2.45
C ASP A 26 15.38 0.05 1.45
N MET A 27 14.36 -0.66 0.99
CA MET A 27 14.50 -1.73 0.01
C MET A 27 14.43 -1.22 -1.43
N LYS A 28 13.83 -0.03 -1.64
CA LYS A 28 13.65 0.61 -2.95
C LYS A 28 12.94 -0.26 -3.99
N LEU A 29 12.12 -1.21 -3.56
CA LEU A 29 11.39 -2.18 -4.40
C LEU A 29 10.15 -1.57 -5.06
N ILE A 30 9.60 -0.48 -4.49
CA ILE A 30 8.53 0.31 -5.12
C ILE A 30 8.99 1.75 -5.34
N VAL A 31 8.24 2.51 -6.15
CA VAL A 31 8.52 3.92 -6.46
C VAL A 31 8.49 4.80 -5.20
N SER A 32 9.42 5.74 -5.09
CA SER A 32 9.50 6.65 -3.95
C SER A 32 8.32 7.62 -3.92
N GLY A 33 7.84 7.97 -2.72
CA GLY A 33 6.73 8.92 -2.55
C GLY A 33 6.42 9.20 -1.08
N LYS A 34 5.48 10.11 -0.81
CA LYS A 34 4.95 10.34 0.55
C LYS A 34 3.86 9.32 0.85
N SER A 35 3.77 8.82 2.08
CA SER A 35 2.70 7.91 2.53
C SER A 35 1.91 8.57 3.66
N GLN A 36 0.62 8.29 3.71
CA GLN A 36 -0.27 8.80 4.74
C GLN A 36 -1.35 7.78 5.05
N VAL A 37 -1.66 7.60 6.34
CA VAL A 37 -2.81 6.81 6.76
C VAL A 37 -4.10 7.56 6.43
N PHE A 38 -4.93 6.92 5.61
CA PHE A 38 -6.25 7.36 5.18
C PHE A 38 -6.99 6.22 4.51
N ASN A 39 -7.99 5.67 5.20
CA ASN A 39 -8.80 4.61 4.65
C ASN A 39 -9.77 5.17 3.57
N VAL A 40 -9.39 5.02 2.30
CA VAL A 40 -10.15 5.53 1.14
C VAL A 40 -11.45 4.79 0.85
N THR A 41 -11.69 3.65 1.48
CA THR A 41 -12.94 2.90 1.35
C THR A 41 -13.95 3.28 2.42
N GLN A 42 -13.53 4.04 3.45
CA GLN A 42 -14.38 4.48 4.56
C GLN A 42 -14.51 6.00 4.66
N GLN A 43 -13.51 6.75 4.19
CA GLN A 43 -13.46 8.21 4.32
C GLN A 43 -13.41 8.89 2.94
N LYS A 44 -14.13 10.00 2.79
CA LYS A 44 -14.09 10.81 1.55
C LYS A 44 -12.90 11.76 1.55
N LEU A 45 -12.15 11.79 0.45
CA LEU A 45 -11.12 12.77 0.20
C LEU A 45 -11.73 14.16 0.06
N THR A 46 -11.00 15.15 0.52
CA THR A 46 -11.39 16.56 0.44
C THR A 46 -10.32 17.35 -0.30
N ARG A 47 -10.71 18.50 -0.84
CA ARG A 47 -9.79 19.43 -1.52
C ARG A 47 -8.60 19.83 -0.64
N LEU A 48 -8.83 20.01 0.66
CA LEU A 48 -7.77 20.30 1.64
C LEU A 48 -6.67 19.24 1.68
N ARG A 49 -7.03 17.98 1.47
CA ARG A 49 -6.08 16.86 1.53
C ARG A 49 -5.24 16.74 0.26
N VAL A 50 -5.76 17.17 -0.88
CA VAL A 50 -5.07 17.09 -2.19
C VAL A 50 -4.38 18.39 -2.60
N MET A 51 -4.78 19.55 -2.05
CA MET A 51 -4.22 20.85 -2.46
C MET A 51 -2.73 21.02 -2.16
N ASN A 52 -2.18 20.23 -1.24
CA ASN A 52 -0.75 20.24 -0.89
C ASN A 52 0.09 19.29 -1.75
N LEU A 53 -0.52 18.57 -2.70
CA LEU A 53 0.19 17.72 -3.63
C LEU A 53 0.91 18.57 -4.67
N LYS A 54 2.09 18.10 -5.08
CA LYS A 54 2.81 18.74 -6.19
C LYS A 54 2.03 18.50 -7.50
N PRO A 55 1.95 19.48 -8.41
CA PRO A 55 1.33 19.25 -9.71
C PRO A 55 1.97 18.06 -10.44
N GLY A 56 1.12 17.21 -11.03
CA GLY A 56 1.55 15.99 -11.71
C GLY A 56 1.77 14.78 -10.80
N THR A 57 1.27 14.81 -9.56
CA THR A 57 1.40 13.69 -8.61
C THR A 57 0.55 12.49 -9.03
N THR A 58 1.14 11.30 -9.05
CA THR A 58 0.41 10.03 -9.11
C THR A 58 -0.05 9.65 -7.70
N VAL A 59 -1.34 9.41 -7.53
CA VAL A 59 -1.93 9.01 -6.25
C VAL A 59 -2.12 7.49 -6.25
N VAL A 60 -1.60 6.82 -5.22
CA VAL A 60 -1.68 5.37 -5.03
C VAL A 60 -2.61 5.10 -3.86
N LEU A 61 -3.66 4.32 -4.10
CA LEU A 61 -4.66 3.93 -3.12
C LEU A 61 -4.46 2.45 -2.79
N ILE A 62 -4.07 2.14 -1.55
CA ILE A 62 -3.90 0.76 -1.07
C ILE A 62 -4.98 0.48 -0.04
N PHE A 63 -5.79 -0.54 -0.29
CA PHE A 63 -6.97 -0.85 0.53
C PHE A 63 -7.31 -2.35 0.53
N ASP A 64 -7.99 -2.78 1.58
CA ASP A 64 -8.42 -4.16 1.79
C ASP A 64 -9.70 -4.47 0.99
N ALA A 65 -9.75 -5.66 0.39
CA ALA A 65 -10.93 -6.09 -0.37
C ALA A 65 -12.15 -6.41 0.53
N ASP A 66 -11.90 -6.84 1.77
CA ASP A 66 -12.95 -7.32 2.68
C ASP A 66 -13.65 -6.19 3.45
N ALA A 67 -13.00 -5.03 3.58
CA ALA A 67 -13.50 -3.90 4.37
C ALA A 67 -14.11 -2.77 3.50
N GLY A 68 -14.78 -1.82 4.14
CA GLY A 68 -15.19 -0.56 3.53
C GLY A 68 -16.34 -0.62 2.51
N ASN A 69 -16.47 0.49 1.77
CA ASN A 69 -17.58 0.79 0.87
C ASN A 69 -17.07 1.18 -0.53
N LEU A 70 -17.46 0.38 -1.53
CA LEU A 70 -17.13 0.56 -2.95
C LEU A 70 -17.54 1.92 -3.50
N GLN A 71 -18.70 2.45 -3.10
CA GLN A 71 -19.17 3.75 -3.56
C GLN A 71 -18.30 4.88 -3.02
N ILE A 72 -17.82 4.79 -1.77
CA ILE A 72 -16.89 5.78 -1.20
C ILE A 72 -15.57 5.76 -1.99
N LEU A 73 -15.04 4.58 -2.31
CA LEU A 73 -13.84 4.45 -3.12
C LEU A 73 -14.04 5.05 -4.53
N LYS A 74 -15.16 4.74 -5.20
CA LYS A 74 -15.49 5.31 -6.51
C LYS A 74 -15.61 6.83 -6.47
N ASP A 75 -16.28 7.38 -5.46
CA ASP A 75 -16.39 8.82 -5.26
C ASP A 75 -15.00 9.45 -5.13
N ASN A 76 -14.10 8.81 -4.37
CA ASN A 76 -12.73 9.26 -4.18
C ASN A 76 -11.89 9.22 -5.46
N ILE A 77 -11.97 8.12 -6.23
CA ILE A 77 -11.29 8.00 -7.53
C ILE A 77 -11.78 9.08 -8.49
N ASN A 78 -13.11 9.26 -8.59
CA ASN A 78 -13.72 10.29 -9.43
C ASN A 78 -13.35 11.71 -9.00
N PHE A 79 -13.25 11.95 -7.69
CA PHE A 79 -12.75 13.21 -7.14
C PHE A 79 -11.31 13.47 -7.58
N LEU A 80 -10.41 12.49 -7.37
CA LEU A 80 -9.00 12.61 -7.75
C LEU A 80 -8.78 12.84 -9.25
N HIS A 81 -9.55 12.18 -10.12
CA HIS A 81 -9.47 12.39 -11.57
C HIS A 81 -9.85 13.82 -12.01
N LYS A 82 -10.65 14.54 -11.22
CA LYS A 82 -11.04 15.94 -11.50
C LYS A 82 -10.00 16.94 -11.01
N GLU A 83 -9.08 16.53 -10.13
CA GLU A 83 -8.09 17.42 -9.52
C GLU A 83 -6.87 17.60 -10.43
N LYS A 84 -6.66 18.83 -10.91
CA LYS A 84 -5.58 19.18 -11.87
C LYS A 84 -4.17 18.84 -11.39
N VAL A 85 -3.97 18.72 -10.08
CA VAL A 85 -2.67 18.36 -9.48
C VAL A 85 -2.36 16.87 -9.59
N VAL A 86 -3.37 16.02 -9.80
CA VAL A 86 -3.25 14.57 -9.92
C VAL A 86 -3.08 14.19 -11.39
N SER A 87 -2.05 13.39 -11.69
CA SER A 87 -1.78 12.91 -13.06
C SER A 87 -2.34 11.52 -13.34
N GLU A 88 -2.39 10.66 -12.33
CA GLU A 88 -2.85 9.28 -12.42
C GLU A 88 -3.33 8.83 -11.03
N VAL A 89 -4.34 7.95 -11.01
CA VAL A 89 -4.77 7.23 -9.82
C VAL A 89 -4.48 5.75 -10.02
N ILE A 90 -3.75 5.15 -9.08
CA ILE A 90 -3.39 3.73 -9.08
C ILE A 90 -4.09 3.07 -7.90
N CYS A 91 -4.92 2.07 -8.16
CA CYS A 91 -5.51 1.24 -7.13
C CYS A 91 -4.66 -0.03 -6.91
N VAL A 92 -4.37 -0.33 -5.65
CA VAL A 92 -3.67 -1.54 -5.21
C VAL A 92 -4.57 -2.23 -4.22
N ILE A 93 -5.00 -3.45 -4.56
CA ILE A 93 -5.95 -4.19 -3.75
C ILE A 93 -5.20 -5.21 -2.90
N GLN A 94 -5.41 -5.15 -1.60
CA GLN A 94 -4.98 -6.15 -0.64
C GLN A 94 -6.14 -7.15 -0.45
N VAL A 95 -6.13 -8.22 -1.27
CA VAL A 95 -7.23 -9.21 -1.31
C VAL A 95 -7.24 -10.09 -0.06
N ARG A 96 -6.06 -10.47 0.42
CA ARG A 96 -5.89 -11.07 1.75
C ARG A 96 -5.35 -10.00 2.68
N ASN A 97 -5.59 -10.10 3.98
CA ASN A 97 -4.97 -9.20 4.96
C ASN A 97 -3.43 -9.15 4.82
N LEU A 98 -2.83 -8.12 5.39
CA LEU A 98 -1.40 -7.86 5.25
C LEU A 98 -0.54 -9.03 5.76
N GLU A 99 -0.95 -9.68 6.85
CA GLU A 99 -0.25 -10.81 7.42
C GLU A 99 -0.17 -12.00 6.46
N ASP A 100 -1.28 -12.38 5.85
CA ASP A 100 -1.37 -13.47 4.89
C ASP A 100 -0.61 -13.15 3.60
N GLU A 101 -0.64 -11.90 3.15
CA GLU A 101 0.20 -11.41 2.06
C GLU A 101 1.69 -11.56 2.39
N LEU A 102 2.12 -11.19 3.60
CA LEU A 102 3.51 -11.31 4.03
C LEU A 102 3.96 -12.75 4.21
N ILE A 103 3.09 -13.64 4.71
CA ILE A 103 3.36 -15.09 4.75
C ILE A 103 3.57 -15.62 3.33
N ARG A 104 2.75 -15.19 2.36
CA ARG A 104 2.89 -15.60 0.96
C ARG A 104 4.17 -15.08 0.30
N CYS A 105 4.60 -13.89 0.69
CA CYS A 105 5.77 -13.23 0.09
C CYS A 105 7.09 -13.61 0.77
N CYS A 106 7.06 -14.17 1.98
CA CYS A 106 8.24 -14.54 2.76
C CYS A 106 8.35 -16.07 2.93
N ASN A 107 9.55 -16.56 3.19
CA ASN A 107 9.79 -17.94 3.58
C ASN A 107 9.51 -18.16 5.08
N ILE A 108 8.25 -17.98 5.49
CA ILE A 108 7.75 -18.16 6.87
C ILE A 108 6.42 -18.93 6.85
N ARG A 109 6.08 -19.59 7.96
CA ARG A 109 4.78 -20.31 8.09
C ARG A 109 3.75 -19.50 8.86
N GLN A 110 4.20 -18.69 9.81
CA GLN A 110 3.36 -17.83 10.64
C GLN A 110 3.91 -16.41 10.64
N ILE A 111 3.03 -15.42 10.70
CA ILE A 111 3.43 -14.01 10.60
C ILE A 111 4.39 -13.58 11.72
N LYS A 112 4.23 -14.13 12.92
CA LYS A 112 5.11 -13.85 14.07
C LYS A 112 6.58 -14.18 13.79
N GLU A 113 6.86 -15.12 12.89
CA GLU A 113 8.23 -15.51 12.53
C GLU A 113 8.98 -14.41 11.77
N LEU A 114 8.27 -13.47 11.14
CA LEU A 114 8.87 -12.33 10.43
C LEU A 114 9.71 -11.48 11.39
N LEU A 115 9.15 -11.17 12.56
CA LEU A 115 9.77 -10.30 13.56
C LEU A 115 10.32 -11.07 14.77
N GLY A 116 9.93 -12.33 14.94
CA GLY A 116 10.17 -13.08 16.18
C GLY A 116 9.20 -12.67 17.29
N SER A 117 8.00 -12.20 16.93
CA SER A 117 6.95 -11.79 17.87
C SER A 117 6.50 -12.95 18.75
N LYS A 118 6.11 -12.63 20.00
CA LYS A 118 5.64 -13.63 20.97
C LYS A 118 4.34 -14.30 20.51
N SER A 119 3.46 -13.55 19.85
CA SER A 119 2.19 -14.04 19.32
C SER A 119 1.75 -13.25 18.09
N GLU A 120 0.76 -13.77 17.37
CA GLU A 120 0.13 -13.07 16.24
C GLU A 120 -0.59 -11.79 16.69
N LYS A 121 -1.12 -11.76 17.92
CA LYS A 121 -1.76 -10.56 18.47
C LYS A 121 -0.79 -9.40 18.69
N GLU A 122 0.46 -9.71 19.04
CA GLU A 122 1.49 -8.69 19.30
C GLU A 122 2.20 -8.23 18.01
N TYR A 123 2.09 -9.00 16.93
CA TYR A 123 2.78 -8.75 15.66
C TYR A 123 2.61 -7.33 15.13
N LYS A 124 1.38 -6.80 15.06
CA LYS A 124 1.13 -5.44 14.54
C LYS A 124 1.88 -4.37 15.34
N THR A 125 1.89 -4.52 16.67
CA THR A 125 2.58 -3.59 17.56
C THR A 125 4.09 -3.67 17.35
N ASP A 126 4.63 -4.88 17.18
CA ASP A 126 6.05 -5.10 16.92
C ASP A 126 6.47 -4.55 15.55
N LEU A 127 5.63 -4.74 14.52
CA LEU A 127 5.89 -4.25 13.15
C LEU A 127 6.05 -2.74 13.12
N ILE A 128 5.13 -2.01 13.76
CA ILE A 128 5.15 -0.55 13.81
C ILE A 128 6.44 -0.06 14.52
N LYS A 129 6.89 -0.76 15.56
CA LYS A 129 8.09 -0.41 16.34
C LYS A 129 9.40 -0.87 15.71
N GLU A 130 9.38 -1.85 14.82
CA GLU A 130 10.57 -2.45 14.21
C GLU A 130 11.36 -1.40 13.41
N LYS A 131 12.66 -1.25 13.71
CA LYS A 131 13.54 -0.25 13.07
C LYS A 131 14.27 -0.82 11.86
N SER A 132 14.47 -2.14 11.81
CA SER A 132 15.26 -2.85 10.80
C SER A 132 14.41 -3.80 9.96
N LEU A 133 13.17 -3.41 9.65
CA LEU A 133 12.21 -4.28 8.94
C LEU A 133 12.73 -4.73 7.57
N ALA A 134 13.45 -3.87 6.84
CA ALA A 134 14.10 -4.24 5.57
C ALA A 134 15.03 -5.46 5.71
N LYS A 135 15.83 -5.49 6.79
CA LYS A 135 16.74 -6.60 7.08
C LYS A 135 15.95 -7.88 7.36
N LYS A 136 14.90 -7.81 8.18
CA LYS A 136 14.03 -8.94 8.49
C LYS A 136 13.36 -9.51 7.25
N LEU A 137 12.79 -8.65 6.40
CA LEU A 137 12.19 -9.05 5.12
C LEU A 137 13.23 -9.76 4.23
N THR A 138 14.46 -9.23 4.15
CA THR A 138 15.55 -9.84 3.38
C THR A 138 15.97 -11.20 3.95
N GLU A 139 16.16 -11.31 5.27
CA GLU A 139 16.48 -12.57 5.97
C GLU A 139 15.41 -13.64 5.72
N LYS A 140 14.15 -13.23 5.61
CA LYS A 140 13.01 -14.09 5.31
C LYS A 140 12.72 -14.24 3.82
N LYS A 141 13.65 -13.84 2.94
CA LYS A 141 13.56 -13.99 1.47
C LYS A 141 12.27 -13.39 0.90
N PHE A 142 11.89 -12.20 1.36
CA PHE A 142 10.74 -11.47 0.85
C PHE A 142 10.83 -11.27 -0.68
N ASP A 143 9.76 -11.65 -1.40
CA ASP A 143 9.63 -11.45 -2.84
C ASP A 143 8.51 -10.44 -3.16
N ILE A 144 8.91 -9.26 -3.66
CA ILE A 144 7.99 -8.20 -4.08
C ILE A 144 7.10 -8.62 -5.25
N ASN A 145 7.55 -9.56 -6.08
CA ASN A 145 6.76 -10.03 -7.22
C ASN A 145 5.53 -10.79 -6.77
N LEU A 146 5.52 -11.33 -5.54
CA LEU A 146 4.38 -11.97 -4.95
C LEU A 146 3.42 -10.97 -4.29
N LEU A 147 3.87 -9.83 -3.75
CA LEU A 147 3.00 -8.92 -3.00
C LEU A 147 1.89 -8.27 -3.85
N TRP A 148 0.64 -8.25 -3.38
CA TRP A 148 -0.50 -7.60 -4.05
C TRP A 148 -0.73 -8.02 -5.52
N ILE A 149 -0.59 -9.31 -5.84
CA ILE A 149 -0.82 -9.81 -7.21
C ILE A 149 -2.24 -10.33 -7.47
N MET A 150 -3.04 -10.48 -6.42
CA MET A 150 -4.36 -11.06 -6.53
C MET A 150 -5.36 -10.00 -7.02
N SER A 151 -6.31 -10.43 -7.85
CA SER A 151 -7.49 -9.65 -8.19
C SER A 151 -8.62 -10.01 -7.24
N ASP A 152 -9.41 -9.03 -6.83
CA ASP A 152 -10.60 -9.29 -6.03
C ASP A 152 -11.68 -9.98 -6.88
N THR A 153 -12.40 -10.91 -6.27
CA THR A 153 -13.56 -11.60 -6.86
C THR A 153 -14.86 -11.27 -6.13
N GLY A 154 -14.82 -10.34 -5.17
CA GLY A 154 -15.93 -9.95 -4.32
C GLY A 154 -16.34 -8.49 -4.52
N LYS A 155 -16.25 -7.71 -3.44
CA LYS A 155 -16.84 -6.35 -3.31
C LYS A 155 -16.26 -5.34 -4.30
N TYR A 156 -14.99 -5.49 -4.68
CA TYR A 156 -14.22 -4.59 -5.53
C TYR A 156 -13.81 -5.25 -6.85
N ILE A 157 -14.54 -6.27 -7.32
CA ILE A 157 -14.27 -6.97 -8.59
C ILE A 157 -14.14 -6.05 -9.81
N GLU A 158 -14.80 -4.89 -9.78
CA GLU A 158 -14.75 -3.88 -10.84
C GLU A 158 -13.52 -2.94 -10.76
N ILE A 159 -12.74 -3.02 -9.68
CA ILE A 159 -11.51 -2.24 -9.52
C ILE A 159 -10.33 -3.12 -9.91
N GLU A 160 -9.56 -2.66 -10.90
CA GLU A 160 -8.36 -3.36 -11.33
C GLU A 160 -7.21 -3.15 -10.33
N ASN A 161 -6.60 -4.25 -9.89
CA ASN A 161 -5.40 -4.19 -9.07
C ASN A 161 -4.17 -3.87 -9.93
N ASN A 162 -3.66 -2.64 -9.79
CA ASN A 162 -2.57 -2.08 -10.57
C ASN A 162 -1.22 -2.05 -9.81
N ALA A 163 -1.01 -2.95 -8.84
CA ALA A 163 0.22 -3.02 -8.03
C ALA A 163 1.52 -3.05 -8.85
N GLN A 164 1.50 -3.64 -10.05
CA GLN A 164 2.68 -3.72 -10.90
C GLN A 164 3.19 -2.34 -11.36
N LYS A 165 2.33 -1.31 -11.42
CA LYS A 165 2.72 0.05 -11.81
C LYS A 165 3.62 0.74 -10.78
N ILE A 166 3.57 0.33 -9.52
CA ILE A 166 4.39 0.92 -8.44
C ILE A 166 5.65 0.12 -8.14
N LYS A 167 5.69 -1.16 -8.53
CA LYS A 167 6.87 -2.03 -8.36
C LYS A 167 7.97 -1.61 -9.33
N LYS A 168 9.21 -1.57 -8.85
CA LYS A 168 10.35 -1.38 -9.73
C LYS A 168 10.68 -2.68 -10.43
N LYS A 169 10.95 -2.59 -11.73
CA LYS A 169 11.55 -3.70 -12.47
C LYS A 169 12.92 -3.99 -11.84
N MET A 170 13.08 -5.20 -11.33
CA MET A 170 14.36 -5.75 -10.88
C MET A 170 15.11 -6.36 -12.06
#